data_AF-A0A9Q9DAI8-F1
#
_entry.id   AF-A0A9Q9DAI8-F1
#
_cell.length_a   1.000
_cell.length_b   1.000
_cell.length_c   1.000
_cell.angle_alpha   90.00
_cell.angle_beta   90.00
_cell.angle_gamma   90.00
#
_symmetry.space_group_name_H-M   'P 1'
#
loop_
_entity.id
_entity.type
_entity.pdbx_description
1 polymer ?
#
loop_
_entity_poly.entity_id
_entity_poly.type
_entity_poly.pdbx_seq_one_letter_code
_entity_poly.pdbx_strand_id
1 'polypeptide(L)' 'MNEPTKEADIEAALASYMAEEKINRDEALRRILRDWLIGHGYLPLPEPAPEGINVIDKG' A
#
# COMPACT_ATOMS: atom_id res chain seq x y z
N MET A 1 13.58 1.81 -37.79
CA MET A 1 12.58 2.37 -36.88
C MET A 1 12.80 1.69 -35.54
N ASN A 2 13.36 2.40 -34.56
CA ASN A 2 13.37 1.88 -33.19
C ASN A 2 11.97 2.16 -32.65
N GLU A 3 11.17 1.12 -32.40
CA GLU A 3 9.98 1.27 -31.57
C GLU A 3 10.46 1.78 -30.21
N PRO A 4 10.02 2.97 -29.74
CA PRO A 4 10.13 3.26 -28.33
C PRO A 4 9.14 2.30 -27.68
N THR A 5 9.64 1.20 -27.11
CA THR A 5 8.94 0.53 -26.01
C THR A 5 8.60 1.66 -25.06
N LYS A 6 7.32 2.05 -25.01
CA LYS A 6 6.84 3.14 -24.18
C LYS A 6 6.96 2.61 -22.76
N GLU A 7 8.18 2.70 -22.20
CA GLU A 7 8.47 2.34 -20.83
C GLU A 7 7.37 2.98 -19.99
N ALA A 8 6.66 2.14 -19.23
CA ALA A 8 5.58 2.64 -18.41
C ALA A 8 6.17 3.73 -17.51
N ASP A 9 5.70 4.96 -17.70
CA ASP A 9 6.21 6.11 -16.97
C ASP A 9 5.79 5.96 -15.50
N ILE A 10 6.74 5.53 -14.68
CA ILE A 10 6.55 5.32 -13.24
C ILE A 10 6.07 6.62 -12.59
N GLU A 11 6.53 7.77 -13.04
CA GLU A 11 6.12 9.06 -12.51
C GLU A 11 4.66 9.37 -12.87
N ALA A 12 4.22 9.02 -14.08
CA ALA A 12 2.82 9.15 -14.48
C ALA A 12 1.90 8.22 -13.65
N ALA A 13 2.31 6.96 -13.46
CA ALA A 13 1.54 6.01 -12.66
C ALA A 13 1.46 6.43 -11.18
N LEU A 14 2.57 6.91 -10.61
CA LEU A 14 2.62 7.43 -9.24
C LEU A 14 1.74 8.68 -9.09
N ALA A 15 1.75 9.58 -10.07
CA ALA A 15 0.90 10.76 -10.08
C ALA A 15 -0.60 10.39 -10.12
N SER A 16 -0.98 9.39 -10.92
CA SER A 16 -2.36 8.87 -10.94
C SER A 16 -2.77 8.32 -9.58
N TYR A 17 -1.94 7.49 -8.95
CA TYR A 17 -2.21 6.93 -7.64
C TYR A 17 -2.34 8.02 -6.54
N MET A 18 -1.41 8.99 -6.54
CA MET A 18 -1.47 10.14 -5.64
C MET A 18 -2.77 10.94 -5.78
N ALA A 19 -3.24 11.15 -7.02
CA ALA A 19 -4.45 11.90 -7.31
C ALA A 19 -5.73 11.15 -6.88
N GLU A 20 -5.78 9.84 -7.13
CA GLU A 20 -6.91 8.98 -6.77
C GLU A 20 -7.09 8.87 -5.26
N GLU A 21 -5.99 8.58 -4.55
CA GLU A 21 -5.98 8.44 -3.08
C GLU A 21 -5.95 9.77 -2.33
N LYS A 22 -5.75 10.89 -3.04
CA LYS A 22 -5.58 12.24 -2.49
C LYS A 22 -4.47 12.32 -1.44
N ILE A 23 -3.33 11.72 -1.74
CA ILE A 23 -2.15 11.66 -0.87
C ILE A 23 -0.93 12.31 -1.50
N ASN A 24 0.05 12.66 -0.67
CA ASN A 24 1.34 13.17 -1.15
C ASN A 24 2.26 12.02 -1.61
N ARG A 25 3.37 12.40 -2.27
CA ARG A 25 4.34 11.46 -2.83
C ARG A 25 4.94 10.51 -1.77
N ASP A 26 5.33 11.05 -0.61
CA ASP A 26 5.96 10.25 0.44
C ASP A 26 5.01 9.18 0.99
N GLU A 27 3.75 9.54 1.19
CA GLU A 27 2.72 8.61 1.64
C GLU A 27 2.40 7.57 0.57
N ALA A 28 2.34 7.97 -0.70
CA ALA A 28 2.15 7.05 -1.81
C ALA A 28 3.29 6.00 -1.88
N LEU A 29 4.54 6.46 -1.78
CA LEU A 29 5.70 5.57 -1.77
C LEU A 29 5.72 4.65 -0.55
N ARG A 30 5.37 5.14 0.64
CA ARG A 30 5.27 4.30 1.84
C ARG A 30 4.25 3.18 1.67
N ARG A 31 3.08 3.47 1.11
CA ARG A 31 2.02 2.47 0.89
C ARG A 31 2.45 1.41 -0.12
N ILE A 32 2.93 1.85 -1.28
CA ILE A 32 3.41 0.94 -2.34
C ILE A 32 4.54 0.05 -1.80
N LEU A 33 5.51 0.62 -1.11
CA LEU A 33 6.63 -0.13 -0.55
C LEU A 33 6.17 -1.08 0.56
N ARG A 34 5.24 -0.66 1.43
CA ARG A 34 4.67 -1.52 2.47
C ARG A 34 4.01 -2.75 1.85
N ASP A 35 3.15 -2.56 0.86
CA ASP A 35 2.44 -3.66 0.21
C ASP A 35 3.41 -4.62 -0.49
N TRP A 36 4.44 -4.07 -1.15
CA TRP A 36 5.50 -4.86 -1.74
C TRP A 36 6.27 -5.68 -0.69
N LEU A 37 6.68 -5.06 0.42
CA LEU A 37 7.41 -5.75 1.49
C LEU A 37 6.56 -6.85 2.16
N ILE A 38 5.26 -6.61 2.33
CA ILE A 38 4.32 -7.62 2.83
C ILE A 38 4.21 -8.79 1.85
N GLY A 39 4.01 -8.53 0.55
CA GLY A 39 3.87 -9.57 -0.47
C GLY A 39 5.10 -10.48 -0.60
N HIS A 40 6.27 -9.96 -0.24
CA HIS A 40 7.54 -10.71 -0.24
C HIS A 40 7.94 -11.27 1.13
N GLY A 41 7.14 -11.07 2.19
CA GLY A 41 7.42 -11.59 3.54
C GLY A 41 8.51 -10.86 4.31
N TYR A 42 8.94 -9.68 3.85
CA TYR A 42 9.88 -8.81 4.57
C TYR A 42 9.21 -8.00 5.68
N LEU A 43 7.89 -7.79 5.56
CA LEU A 43 7.07 -7.18 6.61
C LEU A 43 5.92 -8.12 6.96
N PRO A 44 5.67 -8.40 8.25
CA PRO A 44 4.51 -9.20 8.64
C PRO A 44 3.21 -8.49 8.24
N LEU A 45 2.19 -9.26 7.86
CA LEU A 45 0.83 -8.74 7.72
C LEU A 45 0.40 -8.18 9.09
N PRO A 46 -0.14 -6.95 9.15
CA PRO A 46 -0.73 -6.46 10.39
C PRO A 46 -1.86 -7.42 10.79
N GLU A 47 -1.76 -8.02 11.98
CA GLU A 47 -2.86 -8.82 12.51
C GLU A 47 -4.11 -7.93 12.57
N PRO A 48 -5.27 -8.43 12.10
CA PRO A 48 -6.52 -7.72 12.33
C PRO A 48 -6.66 -7.51 13.84
N ALA A 49 -6.95 -6.26 14.24
CA ALA A 49 -7.14 -5.94 15.65
C ALA A 49 -8.12 -6.96 16.27
N PRO A 50 -7.84 -7.48 17.47
CA PRO A 50 -8.69 -8.50 18.07
C PRO A 50 -10.12 -7.97 18.17
N GLU A 51 -11.01 -8.56 17.38
CA GLU A 51 -12.43 -8.23 17.38
C GLU A 51 -13.01 -8.61 18.74
N GLY A 52 -13.35 -7.60 19.55
CA GLY A 52 -14.22 -7.73 20.71
C GLY A 52 -13.78 -8.77 21.75
N ILE A 53 -12.94 -8.36 22.70
CA ILE A 53 -13.04 -8.95 24.04
C ILE A 53 -14.41 -8.54 24.59
N ASN A 54 -15.43 -9.37 24.36
CA ASN A 54 -16.66 -9.33 25.13
C ASN A 54 -16.28 -9.72 26.56
N VAL A 55 -16.02 -8.71 27.39
CA VAL A 55 -15.95 -8.85 28.83
C VAL A 55 -17.36 -9.20 29.30
N ILE A 56 -17.70 -10.49 29.27
CA ILE A 56 -18.82 -11.00 30.06
C ILE A 56 -18.39 -10.94 31.52
N ASP A 57 -18.70 -9.79 32.11
CA ASP A 57 -18.80 -9.57 33.55
C ASP A 57 -19.63 -10.71 34.15
N LYS A 58 -18.95 -11.62 34.87
CA LYS A 58 -19.62 -12.59 35.73
C LYS A 58 -19.58 -12.03 37.15
N GLY A 59 -20.69 -11.40 37.52
CA GLY A 59 -21.08 -11.22 38.93
C GLY A 59 -21.32 -12.54 39.64
#